data_AF-A0A7D7ZVS2-F1
#
_entry.id   AF-A0A7D7ZVS2-F1
#
_cell.length_a   1.000
_cell.length_b   1.000
_cell.length_c   1.000
_cell.angle_alpha   90.00
_cell.angle_beta   90.00
_cell.angle_gamma   90.00
#
_symmetry.space_group_name_H-M   'P 1'
#
loop_
_entity.id
_entity.type
_entity.pdbx_description
1 polymer ?
#
loop_
_entity_poly.entity_id
_entity_poly.type
_entity_poly.pdbx_seq_one_letter_code
_entity_poly.pdbx_strand_id
1 'polypeptide(L)'
;MHILEEKQPFSQSLIWQLQRNYFNEAGIDAWRNGVIPHYITNNPVVGKSYAELVLAFLRDLSLQGHRKETVYLLELGAGHGRLCYHFFKHFEKYYTQSGMEFPPFCYVLSDFVPDHLAFWQNHPRLQPYLEKGWLDMARFDAENDSELFLYYTGTAIRQQALSQPLLVVANYFFDTIPQELFRIEDQKIARSLLTLTTETDPSELDTADLIKVLQLQYDRGSPLHTAYPNEPVLNDLLEMYREQLNKSYLLFPHTGIRCLERLRQLSRKGLLVLSADKGEHRLPNLSDGPGLMPHGSFSLTVNYHALKHYCNRKGGLALFPRYRHTSLNIGCLLMLAEASSYGETVSAYEKFVNDYGPDDYFSLKKLAEDHLETLTYRHIMGMIRLSGYDARIFLQILPRLFELISDLSDEERRVLFHTVPRIWDTYYPLGEPQDLACKLGNLLFMLGFYSEAVLYFEKSVGIYGKKAGSLFGLACCYCYSGAFDLAAPVIRELLVRTPENKTLLKLVRNYESELFGEQHVKI
;
A
#
# COMPACT_ATOMS: atom_id res chain seq x y z
N MET A 1 14.80 34.77 -9.37
CA MET A 1 13.72 33.89 -9.89
C MET A 1 14.24 33.24 -11.15
N HIS A 2 14.52 31.94 -11.08
CA HIS A 2 14.97 31.11 -12.19
C HIS A 2 13.75 30.45 -12.81
N ILE A 3 13.63 30.53 -14.15
CA ILE A 3 12.57 29.85 -14.90
C ILE A 3 13.10 28.48 -15.31
N LEU A 4 12.39 27.42 -14.93
CA LEU A 4 12.73 26.04 -15.28
C LEU A 4 12.02 25.61 -16.57
N GLU A 5 10.80 26.09 -16.76
CA GLU A 5 9.93 25.76 -17.89
C GLU A 5 8.87 26.87 -18.04
N GLU A 6 8.51 27.24 -19.27
CA GLU A 6 7.48 28.25 -19.53
C GLU A 6 6.34 27.70 -20.39
N LYS A 7 5.10 27.93 -19.93
CA LYS A 7 3.83 27.72 -20.65
C LYS A 7 3.70 26.36 -21.35
N GLN A 8 4.11 25.27 -20.68
CA GLN A 8 3.93 23.93 -21.22
C GLN A 8 2.55 23.36 -20.90
N PRO A 9 1.96 22.50 -21.76
CA PRO A 9 0.78 21.73 -21.39
C PRO A 9 1.02 20.99 -20.06
N PHE A 10 0.02 20.95 -19.19
CA PHE A 10 0.18 20.39 -17.84
C PHE A 10 0.66 18.93 -17.88
N SER A 11 0.18 18.17 -18.87
CA SER A 11 0.57 16.78 -19.12
C SER A 11 2.02 16.58 -19.62
N GLN A 12 2.66 17.65 -20.10
CA GLN A 12 4.02 17.63 -20.67
C GLN A 12 5.02 18.39 -19.80
N SER A 13 4.57 18.96 -18.68
CA SER A 13 5.42 19.76 -17.81
C SER A 13 6.52 18.92 -17.14
N LEU A 14 7.64 19.57 -16.88
CA LEU A 14 8.80 19.05 -16.18
C LEU A 14 8.45 18.45 -14.79
N ILE A 15 7.32 18.82 -14.17
CA ILE A 15 6.86 18.21 -12.91
C ILE A 15 6.82 16.68 -12.96
N TRP A 16 6.45 16.10 -14.10
CA TRP A 16 6.32 14.64 -14.25
C TRP A 16 7.69 13.98 -14.33
N GLN A 17 8.65 14.62 -14.98
CA GLN A 17 10.03 14.13 -15.00
C GLN A 17 10.68 14.26 -13.61
N LEU A 18 10.45 15.38 -12.90
CA LEU A 18 10.92 15.55 -11.52
C LEU A 18 10.35 14.49 -10.59
N GLN A 19 9.07 14.15 -10.73
CA GLN A 19 8.46 13.05 -9.98
C GLN A 19 9.10 11.70 -10.28
N ARG A 20 9.36 11.39 -11.55
CA ARG A 20 10.05 10.14 -11.93
C ARG A 20 11.48 10.10 -11.39
N ASN A 21 12.18 11.23 -11.41
CA ASN A 21 13.52 11.34 -10.82
C ASN A 21 13.47 11.09 -9.30
N TYR A 22 12.52 11.71 -8.59
CA TYR A 22 12.35 11.53 -7.15
C TYR A 22 12.18 10.06 -6.77
N PHE A 23 11.28 9.32 -7.43
CA PHE A 23 11.07 7.91 -7.11
C PHE A 23 12.26 7.01 -7.49
N ASN A 24 12.98 7.33 -8.57
CA ASN A 24 14.21 6.61 -8.93
C ASN A 24 15.34 6.86 -7.90
N GLU A 25 15.46 8.10 -7.40
CA GLU A 25 16.50 8.47 -6.42
C GLU A 25 16.17 7.96 -5.01
N ALA A 26 14.90 8.08 -4.58
CA ALA A 26 14.47 7.69 -3.24
C ALA A 26 14.28 6.17 -3.08
N GLY A 27 13.86 5.48 -4.15
CA GLY A 27 13.55 4.04 -4.11
C GLY A 27 12.64 3.65 -2.94
N ILE A 28 12.95 2.53 -2.29
CA ILE A 28 12.18 2.02 -1.14
C ILE A 28 12.21 2.98 0.07
N ASP A 29 13.22 3.85 0.18
CA ASP A 29 13.36 4.76 1.31
C ASP A 29 12.30 5.87 1.33
N ALA A 30 11.65 6.14 0.19
CA ALA A 30 10.48 7.01 0.10
C ALA A 30 9.37 6.60 1.10
N TRP A 31 9.20 5.29 1.32
CA TRP A 31 8.23 4.74 2.25
C TRP A 31 8.82 4.38 3.60
N ARG A 32 10.05 3.85 3.65
CA ARG A 32 10.72 3.49 4.91
C ARG A 32 10.80 4.67 5.89
N ASN A 33 11.08 5.86 5.36
CA ASN A 33 11.22 7.09 6.14
C ASN A 33 9.89 7.82 6.37
N GLY A 34 8.78 7.31 5.82
CA GLY A 34 7.45 7.88 5.98
C GLY A 34 7.21 9.19 5.21
N VAL A 35 8.07 9.53 4.23
CA VAL A 35 7.89 10.72 3.38
C VAL A 35 6.62 10.57 2.54
N ILE A 36 6.41 9.40 1.96
CA ILE A 36 5.20 9.08 1.18
C ILE A 36 4.19 8.33 2.06
N PRO A 37 2.99 8.91 2.33
CA PRO A 37 1.95 8.22 3.08
C PRO A 37 1.40 7.03 2.29
N HIS A 38 1.52 5.82 2.84
CA HIS A 38 1.10 4.59 2.15
C HIS A 38 0.03 3.78 2.88
N TYR A 39 -0.28 4.09 4.14
CA TYR A 39 -1.06 3.18 5.00
C TYR A 39 -2.49 2.93 4.51
N ILE A 40 -3.20 3.98 4.06
CA ILE A 40 -4.62 3.90 3.75
C ILE A 40 -4.91 2.92 2.60
N THR A 41 -3.95 2.71 1.70
CA THR A 41 -4.02 1.78 0.56
C THR A 41 -3.24 0.47 0.76
N ASN A 42 -2.45 0.34 1.84
CA ASN A 42 -1.53 -0.78 2.07
C ASN A 42 -1.67 -1.39 3.48
N ASN A 43 -2.90 -1.70 3.90
CA ASN A 43 -3.19 -2.33 5.20
C ASN A 43 -3.95 -3.66 5.03
N PRO A 44 -4.05 -4.51 6.08
CA PRO A 44 -4.71 -5.80 5.98
C PRO A 44 -6.18 -5.75 5.56
N VAL A 45 -6.90 -4.66 5.87
CA VAL A 45 -8.32 -4.51 5.48
C VAL A 45 -8.44 -4.30 3.97
N VAL A 46 -7.56 -3.49 3.37
CA VAL A 46 -7.49 -3.34 1.90
C VAL A 46 -7.11 -4.68 1.26
N GLY A 47 -6.05 -5.34 1.75
CA GLY A 47 -5.59 -6.63 1.25
C GLY A 47 -6.70 -7.69 1.27
N LYS A 48 -7.45 -7.78 2.38
CA LYS A 48 -8.62 -8.64 2.52
C LYS A 48 -9.72 -8.29 1.51
N SER A 49 -10.07 -7.01 1.37
CA SER A 49 -11.14 -6.57 0.48
C SER A 49 -10.83 -6.92 -0.98
N TYR A 50 -9.57 -6.73 -1.39
CA TYR A 50 -9.12 -7.09 -2.73
C TYR A 50 -9.05 -8.60 -2.93
N ALA A 51 -8.58 -9.35 -1.92
CA ALA A 51 -8.60 -10.81 -1.98
C ALA A 51 -10.01 -11.38 -2.15
N GLU A 52 -11.01 -10.85 -1.46
CA GLU A 52 -12.41 -11.27 -1.62
C GLU A 52 -12.98 -10.93 -2.99
N LEU A 53 -12.69 -9.73 -3.52
CA LEU A 53 -13.09 -9.33 -4.88
C LEU A 53 -12.47 -10.23 -5.94
N VAL A 54 -11.19 -10.55 -5.82
CA VAL A 54 -10.48 -11.44 -6.75
C VAL A 54 -11.00 -12.87 -6.63
N LEU A 55 -11.18 -13.40 -5.41
CA LEU A 55 -11.76 -14.73 -5.21
C LEU A 55 -13.17 -14.83 -5.80
N ALA A 56 -13.99 -13.79 -5.65
CA ALA A 56 -15.31 -13.73 -6.25
C ALA A 56 -15.24 -13.74 -7.79
N PHE A 57 -14.29 -13.00 -8.38
CA PHE A 57 -14.02 -13.06 -9.80
C PHE A 57 -13.57 -14.46 -10.27
N LEU A 58 -12.73 -15.14 -9.50
CA LEU A 58 -12.33 -16.52 -9.80
C LEU A 58 -13.51 -17.50 -9.69
N ARG A 59 -14.46 -17.27 -8.78
CA ARG A 59 -15.72 -18.03 -8.72
C ARG A 59 -16.55 -17.82 -9.98
N ASP A 60 -16.71 -16.58 -10.45
CA ASP A 60 -17.43 -16.28 -11.70
C ASP A 60 -16.80 -17.03 -12.89
N LEU A 61 -15.48 -16.98 -13.04
CA LEU A 61 -14.76 -17.73 -14.09
C LEU A 61 -14.98 -19.25 -13.95
N SER A 62 -14.91 -19.77 -12.73
CA SER A 62 -15.06 -21.20 -12.46
C SER A 62 -16.47 -21.71 -12.74
N LEU A 63 -17.49 -20.89 -12.48
CA LEU A 63 -18.90 -21.15 -12.83
C LEU A 63 -19.12 -21.13 -14.35
N GLN A 64 -18.35 -20.31 -15.07
CA GLN A 64 -18.32 -20.29 -16.54
C GLN A 64 -17.45 -21.40 -17.16
N GLY A 65 -16.82 -22.25 -16.34
CA GLY A 65 -15.95 -23.35 -16.80
C GLY A 65 -14.51 -22.95 -17.16
N HIS A 66 -14.11 -21.72 -16.84
CA HIS A 66 -12.80 -21.15 -17.12
C HIS A 66 -11.81 -21.41 -15.97
N ARG A 67 -11.15 -22.58 -15.97
CA ARG A 67 -10.35 -23.07 -14.83
C ARG A 67 -8.91 -23.51 -15.14
N LYS A 68 -8.48 -23.48 -16.40
CA LYS A 68 -7.20 -24.11 -16.78
C LYS A 68 -6.06 -23.12 -16.91
N GLU A 69 -6.35 -21.94 -17.45
CA GLU A 69 -5.36 -20.93 -17.75
C GLU A 69 -5.16 -19.98 -16.56
N THR A 70 -3.93 -19.51 -16.39
CA THR A 70 -3.58 -18.61 -15.29
C THR A 70 -4.29 -17.26 -15.42
N VAL A 71 -4.87 -16.82 -14.32
CA VAL A 71 -5.38 -15.46 -14.12
C VAL A 71 -4.27 -14.63 -13.49
N TYR A 72 -3.87 -13.56 -14.18
CA TYR A 72 -2.84 -12.64 -13.70
C TYR A 72 -3.46 -11.41 -13.04
N LEU A 73 -2.92 -11.00 -11.89
CA LEU A 73 -3.26 -9.76 -11.19
C LEU A 73 -2.04 -8.85 -11.16
N LEU A 74 -2.04 -7.81 -11.99
CA LEU A 74 -0.96 -6.82 -12.07
C LEU A 74 -1.20 -5.66 -11.09
N GLU A 75 -0.32 -5.47 -10.12
CA GLU A 75 -0.30 -4.28 -9.27
C GLU A 75 0.60 -3.21 -9.90
N LEU A 76 -0.01 -2.11 -10.33
CA LEU A 76 0.67 -0.96 -10.92
C LEU A 76 1.19 -0.02 -9.83
N GLY A 77 2.46 0.39 -9.91
CA GLY A 77 3.08 1.27 -8.92
C GLY A 77 3.08 0.64 -7.53
N ALA A 78 3.44 -0.65 -7.45
CA ALA A 78 3.34 -1.43 -6.22
C ALA A 78 4.25 -0.93 -5.09
N GLY A 79 5.20 -0.04 -5.39
CA GLY A 79 6.11 0.56 -4.43
C GLY A 79 6.85 -0.50 -3.62
N HIS A 80 6.53 -0.61 -2.33
CA HIS A 80 7.19 -1.56 -1.45
C HIS A 80 6.50 -2.95 -1.37
N GLY A 81 5.39 -3.20 -2.08
CA GLY A 81 4.76 -4.52 -2.22
C GLY A 81 4.02 -5.05 -0.98
N ARG A 82 3.73 -4.20 0.01
CA ARG A 82 3.05 -4.61 1.26
C ARG A 82 1.59 -4.98 1.03
N LEU A 83 0.89 -4.33 0.08
CA LEU A 83 -0.47 -4.70 -0.27
C LEU A 83 -0.54 -6.14 -0.77
N CYS A 84 0.34 -6.54 -1.70
CA CYS A 84 0.48 -7.91 -2.16
C CYS A 84 0.64 -8.91 -1.01
N TYR A 85 1.51 -8.61 -0.03
CA TYR A 85 1.65 -9.48 1.15
C TYR A 85 0.34 -9.59 1.94
N HIS A 86 -0.32 -8.47 2.24
CA HIS A 86 -1.60 -8.46 2.95
C HIS A 86 -2.72 -9.17 2.19
N PHE A 87 -2.74 -9.03 0.86
CA PHE A 87 -3.64 -9.76 -0.03
C PHE A 87 -3.46 -11.27 0.17
N PHE A 88 -2.22 -11.78 0.11
CA PHE A 88 -1.96 -13.21 0.26
C PHE A 88 -2.32 -13.76 1.64
N LYS A 89 -2.17 -12.96 2.70
CA LYS A 89 -2.58 -13.37 4.06
C LYS A 89 -4.05 -13.76 4.15
N HIS A 90 -4.90 -13.22 3.29
CA HIS A 90 -6.31 -13.59 3.18
C HIS A 90 -6.55 -14.56 2.02
N PHE A 91 -6.07 -14.24 0.82
CA PHE A 91 -6.31 -14.98 -0.41
C PHE A 91 -5.92 -16.46 -0.31
N GLU A 92 -4.72 -16.76 0.19
CA GLU A 92 -4.20 -18.14 0.25
C GLU A 92 -5.13 -19.07 1.02
N LYS A 93 -5.65 -18.60 2.16
CA LYS A 93 -6.53 -19.39 3.02
C LYS A 93 -7.79 -19.82 2.26
N TYR A 94 -8.46 -18.89 1.58
CA TYR A 94 -9.75 -19.18 0.93
C TYR A 94 -9.59 -19.79 -0.46
N TYR A 95 -8.48 -19.51 -1.15
CA TYR A 95 -8.16 -20.18 -2.40
C TYR A 95 -7.91 -21.68 -2.17
N THR A 96 -7.09 -22.03 -1.17
CA THR A 96 -6.71 -23.44 -0.88
C THR A 96 -7.79 -24.25 -0.19
N GLN A 97 -8.64 -23.62 0.63
CA GLN A 97 -9.71 -24.30 1.37
C GLN A 97 -11.05 -24.35 0.60
N SER A 98 -11.08 -23.83 -0.63
CA SER A 98 -12.29 -23.81 -1.45
C SER A 98 -12.69 -25.23 -1.88
N GLY A 99 -13.98 -25.56 -1.73
CA GLY A 99 -14.56 -26.77 -2.36
C GLY A 99 -14.79 -26.62 -3.87
N MET A 100 -14.62 -25.40 -4.40
CA MET A 100 -14.66 -25.11 -5.83
C MET A 100 -13.23 -25.02 -6.38
N GLU A 101 -13.00 -25.69 -7.50
CA GLU A 101 -11.75 -25.56 -8.26
C GLU A 101 -11.68 -24.19 -8.93
N PHE A 102 -10.63 -23.42 -8.59
CA PHE A 102 -10.33 -22.13 -9.20
C PHE A 102 -9.29 -22.25 -10.32
N PRO A 103 -9.27 -21.31 -11.29
CA PRO A 103 -8.15 -21.20 -12.20
C PRO A 103 -6.84 -20.93 -11.46
N PRO A 104 -5.68 -21.36 -12.00
CA PRO A 104 -4.37 -20.96 -11.49
C PRO A 104 -4.27 -19.43 -11.41
N PHE A 105 -3.51 -18.93 -10.44
CA PHE A 105 -3.43 -17.51 -10.14
C PHE A 105 -1.98 -17.06 -9.99
N CYS A 106 -1.66 -15.88 -10.53
CA CYS A 106 -0.37 -15.23 -10.34
C CYS A 106 -0.55 -13.74 -10.08
N TYR A 107 -0.07 -13.26 -8.94
CA TYR A 107 0.11 -11.85 -8.64
C TYR A 107 1.38 -11.34 -9.33
N VAL A 108 1.34 -10.15 -9.93
CA VAL A 108 2.50 -9.52 -10.58
C VAL A 108 2.71 -8.15 -9.95
N LEU A 109 3.80 -7.98 -9.20
CA LEU A 109 4.23 -6.67 -8.71
C LEU A 109 4.86 -5.89 -9.86
N SER A 110 4.45 -4.64 -10.07
CA SER A 110 5.06 -3.79 -11.09
C SER A 110 5.31 -2.35 -10.67
N ASP A 111 6.42 -1.83 -11.19
CA ASP A 111 6.84 -0.44 -11.01
C ASP A 111 7.77 -0.05 -12.18
N PHE A 112 7.96 1.24 -12.42
CA PHE A 112 8.92 1.71 -13.41
C PHE A 112 10.35 1.79 -12.84
N VAL A 113 10.48 1.87 -11.51
CA VAL A 113 11.75 1.96 -10.77
C VAL A 113 12.43 0.57 -10.68
N PRO A 114 13.62 0.38 -11.28
CA PRO A 114 14.29 -0.92 -11.29
C PRO A 114 14.63 -1.48 -9.90
N ASP A 115 15.02 -0.63 -8.95
CA ASP A 115 15.47 -1.05 -7.62
C ASP A 115 14.34 -1.70 -6.78
N HIS A 116 13.08 -1.40 -7.08
CA HIS A 116 11.94 -2.05 -6.42
C HIS A 116 11.89 -3.55 -6.74
N LEU A 117 12.29 -3.95 -7.95
CA LEU A 117 12.33 -5.36 -8.34
C LEU A 117 13.34 -6.12 -7.47
N ALA A 118 14.56 -5.60 -7.32
CA ALA A 118 15.58 -6.22 -6.48
C ALA A 118 15.09 -6.34 -5.02
N PHE A 119 14.38 -5.32 -4.51
CA PHE A 119 13.80 -5.37 -3.18
C PHE A 119 12.78 -6.51 -3.03
N TRP A 120 11.78 -6.61 -3.92
CA TRP A 120 10.75 -7.66 -3.82
C TRP A 120 11.33 -9.06 -3.98
N GLN A 121 12.26 -9.24 -4.93
CA GLN A 121 12.89 -10.53 -5.19
C GLN A 121 13.65 -11.07 -3.99
N ASN A 122 14.20 -10.20 -3.14
CA ASN A 122 14.97 -10.60 -1.96
C ASN A 122 14.14 -10.54 -0.67
N HIS A 123 12.90 -10.06 -0.71
CA HIS A 123 12.11 -9.87 0.49
C HIS A 123 11.69 -11.21 1.11
N PRO A 124 12.06 -11.53 2.37
CA PRO A 124 11.82 -12.85 2.96
C PRO A 124 10.33 -13.24 3.03
N ARG A 125 9.44 -12.25 3.21
CA ARG A 125 7.98 -12.49 3.26
C ARG A 125 7.35 -12.78 1.90
N LEU A 126 8.06 -12.52 0.80
CA LEU A 126 7.58 -12.77 -0.56
C LEU A 126 8.12 -14.08 -1.14
N GLN A 127 9.25 -14.61 -0.64
CA GLN A 127 9.85 -15.87 -1.11
C GLN A 127 8.86 -17.04 -1.22
N PRO A 128 8.00 -17.31 -0.22
CA PRO A 128 7.10 -18.45 -0.30
C PRO A 128 6.10 -18.36 -1.47
N TYR A 129 5.77 -17.15 -1.93
CA TYR A 129 4.84 -16.95 -3.06
C TYR A 129 5.56 -17.00 -4.40
N LEU A 130 6.83 -16.55 -4.46
CA LEU A 130 7.69 -16.73 -5.64
C LEU A 130 7.91 -18.22 -5.91
N GLU A 131 8.31 -18.99 -4.90
CA GLU A 131 8.56 -20.44 -4.99
C GLU A 131 7.32 -21.24 -5.40
N LYS A 132 6.13 -20.81 -4.95
CA LYS A 132 4.84 -21.41 -5.33
C LYS A 132 4.40 -21.07 -6.76
N GLY A 133 5.07 -20.14 -7.44
CA GLY A 133 4.64 -19.60 -8.73
C GLY A 133 3.38 -18.74 -8.63
N TRP A 134 3.09 -18.20 -7.44
CA TRP A 134 1.93 -17.34 -7.17
C TRP A 134 2.28 -15.86 -7.27
N LEU A 135 3.56 -15.52 -7.24
CA LEU A 135 4.06 -14.15 -7.37
C LEU A 135 5.10 -14.11 -8.48
N ASP A 136 5.02 -13.06 -9.30
CA ASP A 136 6.04 -12.66 -10.25
C ASP A 136 6.16 -11.12 -10.22
N MET A 137 7.07 -10.58 -11.01
CA MET A 137 7.41 -9.16 -11.01
C MET A 137 7.66 -8.68 -12.43
N ALA A 138 7.27 -7.46 -12.72
CA ALA A 138 7.49 -6.83 -14.02
C ALA A 138 7.92 -5.36 -13.85
N ARG A 139 8.76 -4.87 -14.75
CA ARG A 139 8.90 -3.43 -14.93
C ARG A 139 7.79 -2.98 -15.85
N PHE A 140 7.11 -1.89 -15.52
CA PHE A 140 6.04 -1.36 -16.36
C PHE A 140 5.96 0.17 -16.27
N ASP A 141 6.06 0.83 -17.43
CA ASP A 141 5.86 2.25 -17.61
C ASP A 141 4.46 2.55 -18.16
N ALA A 142 3.63 3.19 -17.34
CA ALA A 142 2.24 3.55 -17.67
C ALA A 142 2.10 4.50 -18.86
N GLU A 143 3.16 5.17 -19.31
CA GLU A 143 3.10 6.07 -20.46
C GLU A 143 3.36 5.31 -21.77
N ASN A 144 4.25 4.32 -21.74
CA ASN A 144 4.91 3.77 -22.94
C ASN A 144 4.67 2.27 -23.16
N ASP A 145 4.62 1.47 -22.09
CA ASP A 145 4.70 0.02 -22.24
C ASP A 145 3.36 -0.59 -22.67
N SER A 146 3.45 -1.61 -23.52
CA SER A 146 2.31 -2.37 -24.09
C SER A 146 2.46 -3.88 -23.98
N GLU A 147 3.52 -4.33 -23.31
CA GLU A 147 3.85 -5.73 -23.03
C GLU A 147 4.37 -5.83 -21.59
N LEU A 148 4.31 -7.02 -20.99
CA LEU A 148 4.91 -7.30 -19.68
C LEU A 148 5.97 -8.38 -19.84
N PHE A 149 7.14 -8.17 -19.26
CA PHE A 149 8.14 -9.22 -19.07
C PHE A 149 8.17 -9.62 -17.60
N LEU A 150 7.83 -10.87 -17.33
CA LEU A 150 7.81 -11.46 -16.00
C LEU A 150 9.21 -11.97 -15.66
N TYR A 151 9.86 -11.33 -14.70
CA TYR A 151 11.29 -11.54 -14.42
C TYR A 151 11.58 -12.87 -13.73
N TYR A 152 10.67 -13.36 -12.87
CA TYR A 152 10.91 -14.60 -12.14
C TYR A 152 10.73 -15.83 -13.04
N THR A 153 9.68 -15.84 -13.86
CA THR A 153 9.40 -16.95 -14.80
C THR A 153 10.06 -16.82 -16.17
N GLY A 154 10.55 -15.62 -16.53
CA GLY A 154 11.09 -15.34 -17.87
C GLY A 154 10.01 -15.26 -18.98
N THR A 155 8.75 -15.03 -18.60
CA THR A 155 7.60 -15.07 -19.52
C THR A 155 7.28 -13.68 -20.08
N ALA A 156 7.09 -13.56 -21.40
CA ALA A 156 6.60 -12.34 -22.02
C ALA A 156 5.09 -12.40 -22.29
N ILE A 157 4.32 -11.49 -21.69
CA ILE A 157 2.90 -11.30 -21.96
C ILE A 157 2.76 -10.16 -22.97
N ARG A 158 2.47 -10.52 -24.22
CA ARG A 158 2.23 -9.58 -25.31
C ARG A 158 0.73 -9.38 -25.55
N GLN A 159 0.41 -8.51 -26.49
CA GLN A 159 -0.97 -8.33 -26.92
C GLN A 159 -1.63 -9.68 -27.25
N GLN A 160 -2.84 -9.87 -26.71
CA GLN A 160 -3.68 -11.06 -26.88
C GLN A 160 -3.03 -12.38 -26.45
N ALA A 161 -1.97 -12.34 -25.63
CA ALA A 161 -1.32 -13.54 -25.11
C ALA A 161 -2.17 -14.24 -24.04
N LEU A 162 -2.95 -13.48 -23.26
CA LEU A 162 -3.76 -14.04 -22.18
C LEU A 162 -5.11 -14.54 -22.71
N SER A 163 -5.46 -15.77 -22.32
CA SER A 163 -6.76 -16.40 -22.62
C SER A 163 -7.82 -16.13 -21.55
N GLN A 164 -7.41 -15.60 -20.40
CA GLN A 164 -8.25 -15.14 -19.30
C GLN A 164 -8.17 -13.61 -19.19
N PRO A 165 -9.15 -12.94 -18.57
CA PRO A 165 -9.05 -11.53 -18.23
C PRO A 165 -7.77 -11.20 -17.46
N LEU A 166 -7.15 -10.07 -17.78
CA LEU A 166 -6.13 -9.48 -16.91
C LEU A 166 -6.85 -8.76 -15.77
N LEU A 167 -6.36 -8.92 -14.55
CA LEU A 167 -6.79 -8.12 -13.41
C LEU A 167 -5.69 -7.10 -13.12
N VAL A 168 -6.09 -5.90 -12.72
CA VAL A 168 -5.18 -4.79 -12.39
C VAL A 168 -5.56 -4.20 -11.05
N VAL A 169 -4.56 -3.91 -10.22
CA VAL A 169 -4.67 -3.04 -9.04
C VAL A 169 -3.91 -1.75 -9.33
N ALA A 170 -4.54 -0.60 -9.08
CA ALA A 170 -3.97 0.73 -9.29
C ALA A 170 -4.32 1.64 -8.10
N ASN A 171 -3.60 1.49 -6.98
CA ASN A 171 -3.82 2.28 -5.78
C ASN A 171 -2.82 3.44 -5.72
N TYR A 172 -3.28 4.69 -5.53
CA TYR A 172 -2.39 5.86 -5.55
C TYR A 172 -1.49 5.89 -6.79
N PHE A 173 -2.11 5.54 -7.92
CA PHE A 173 -1.42 5.37 -9.19
C PHE A 173 -1.88 6.42 -10.20
N PHE A 174 -3.19 6.62 -10.35
CA PHE A 174 -3.70 7.59 -11.32
C PHE A 174 -3.48 9.04 -10.86
N ASP A 175 -3.26 9.27 -9.57
CA ASP A 175 -2.91 10.57 -8.99
C ASP A 175 -1.46 10.98 -9.25
N THR A 176 -0.60 10.02 -9.61
CA THR A 176 0.86 10.18 -9.75
C THR A 176 1.38 9.96 -11.18
N ILE A 177 0.48 9.84 -12.17
CA ILE A 177 0.84 9.82 -13.60
C ILE A 177 0.32 11.06 -14.33
N PRO A 178 0.89 11.40 -15.50
CA PRO A 178 0.49 12.61 -16.22
C PRO A 178 -1.01 12.71 -16.50
N GLN A 179 -1.58 13.84 -16.11
CA GLN A 179 -2.95 14.24 -16.47
C GLN A 179 -2.89 15.54 -17.28
N GLU A 180 -3.92 15.82 -18.09
CA GLU A 180 -4.04 17.14 -18.73
C GLU A 180 -4.93 18.03 -17.87
N LEU A 181 -4.63 19.33 -17.80
CA LEU A 181 -5.46 20.29 -17.09
C LEU A 181 -6.20 21.16 -18.10
N PHE A 182 -7.52 21.08 -18.09
CA PHE A 182 -8.37 21.95 -18.87
C PHE A 182 -9.10 22.96 -17.98
N ARG A 183 -9.40 24.12 -18.55
CA ARG A 183 -10.32 25.10 -18.00
C ARG A 183 -11.55 25.16 -18.89
N ILE A 184 -12.73 25.04 -18.28
CA ILE A 184 -14.03 25.08 -18.95
C ILE A 184 -14.79 26.31 -18.46
N GLU A 185 -15.15 27.19 -19.38
CA GLU A 185 -15.86 28.44 -19.10
C GLU A 185 -16.66 28.87 -20.34
N ASP A 186 -17.92 29.25 -20.15
CA ASP A 186 -18.83 29.67 -21.22
C ASP A 186 -18.90 28.66 -22.37
N GLN A 187 -18.99 27.37 -22.02
CA GLN A 187 -18.96 26.23 -22.93
C GLN A 187 -17.73 26.19 -23.87
N LYS A 188 -16.64 26.84 -23.48
CA LYS A 188 -15.35 26.76 -24.18
C LYS A 188 -14.37 26.00 -23.30
N ILE A 189 -13.62 25.10 -23.92
CA ILE A 189 -12.53 24.38 -23.27
C ILE A 189 -11.19 24.92 -23.75
N ALA A 190 -10.26 25.12 -22.83
CA ALA A 190 -8.88 25.51 -23.14
C ALA A 190 -7.92 24.72 -22.24
N ARG A 191 -6.71 24.43 -22.73
CA ARG A 191 -5.65 23.88 -21.87
C ARG A 191 -5.20 24.94 -20.88
N SER A 192 -4.87 24.51 -19.67
CA SER A 192 -4.06 25.28 -18.74
C SER A 192 -2.60 24.99 -19.02
N LEU A 193 -1.82 26.04 -19.22
CA LEU A 193 -0.38 25.98 -19.46
C LEU A 193 0.34 26.27 -18.16
N LEU A 194 1.39 25.52 -17.87
CA LEU A 194 2.15 25.60 -16.62
C LEU A 194 3.51 26.25 -16.88
N THR A 195 3.85 27.22 -16.04
CA THR A 195 5.17 27.83 -15.95
C THR A 195 5.75 27.48 -14.58
N LEU A 196 6.99 27.01 -14.56
CA LEU A 196 7.69 26.57 -13.36
C LEU A 196 8.84 27.52 -13.05
N THR A 197 8.87 28.02 -11.82
CA THR A 197 9.92 28.91 -11.34
C THR A 197 10.44 28.47 -9.97
N THR A 198 11.63 28.92 -9.62
CA THR A 198 12.22 28.78 -8.28
C THR A 198 12.98 30.04 -7.91
N GLU A 199 13.09 30.34 -6.63
CA GLU A 199 13.92 31.46 -6.13
C GLU A 199 15.38 31.05 -5.95
N THR A 200 15.63 29.79 -5.63
CA THR A 200 16.96 29.19 -5.44
C THR A 200 17.52 28.67 -6.77
N ASP A 201 18.85 28.73 -6.95
CA ASP A 201 19.50 28.15 -8.12
C ASP A 201 19.23 26.63 -8.15
N PRO A 202 18.57 26.10 -9.18
CA PRO A 202 18.24 24.67 -9.25
C PRO A 202 19.46 23.75 -9.31
N SER A 203 20.64 24.27 -9.68
CA SER A 203 21.88 23.47 -9.70
C SER A 203 22.43 23.14 -8.31
N GLU A 204 21.94 23.82 -7.27
CA GLU A 204 22.34 23.60 -5.87
C GLU A 204 21.41 22.63 -5.11
N LEU A 205 20.31 22.19 -5.74
CA LEU A 205 19.27 21.38 -5.11
C LEU A 205 19.24 19.97 -5.69
N ASP A 206 18.98 18.97 -4.84
CA ASP A 206 18.55 17.66 -5.32
C ASP A 206 17.08 17.70 -5.79
N THR A 207 16.60 16.62 -6.41
CA THR A 207 15.23 16.57 -6.94
C THR A 207 14.18 16.78 -5.86
N ALA A 208 14.38 16.18 -4.67
CA ALA A 208 13.42 16.25 -3.58
C ALA A 208 13.30 17.68 -3.01
N ASP A 209 14.42 18.38 -2.88
CA ASP A 209 14.47 19.76 -2.41
C ASP A 209 13.98 20.74 -3.48
N LEU A 210 14.28 20.50 -4.76
CA LEU A 210 13.73 21.29 -5.86
C LEU A 210 12.20 21.24 -5.91
N ILE A 211 11.59 20.05 -5.72
CA ILE A 211 10.12 19.89 -5.70
C ILE A 211 9.50 20.70 -4.55
N LYS A 212 10.16 20.83 -3.39
CA LYS A 212 9.62 21.56 -2.23
C LYS A 212 9.55 23.07 -2.46
N VAL A 213 10.47 23.62 -3.24
CA VAL A 213 10.59 25.08 -3.47
C VAL A 213 9.99 25.53 -4.81
N LEU A 214 9.46 24.59 -5.59
CA LEU A 214 8.89 24.86 -6.91
C LEU A 214 7.65 25.77 -6.83
N GLN A 215 7.65 26.84 -7.61
CA GLN A 215 6.52 27.75 -7.77
C GLN A 215 5.83 27.46 -9.11
N LEU A 216 4.49 27.35 -9.06
CA LEU A 216 3.67 26.96 -10.19
C LEU A 216 2.75 28.12 -10.59
N GLN A 217 2.87 28.57 -11.84
CA GLN A 217 1.97 29.57 -12.42
C GLN A 217 1.15 28.94 -13.55
N TYR A 218 -0.17 29.14 -13.49
CA TYR A 218 -1.12 28.63 -14.48
C TYR A 218 -1.57 29.75 -15.42
N ASP A 219 -1.26 29.59 -16.71
CA ASP A 219 -1.74 30.44 -17.79
C ASP A 219 -2.89 29.76 -18.55
N ARG A 220 -3.76 30.58 -19.15
CA ARG A 220 -4.84 30.08 -20.00
C ARG A 220 -4.33 29.97 -21.45
N GLY A 221 -4.42 28.77 -22.03
CA GLY A 221 -4.19 28.57 -23.45
C GLY A 221 -5.36 29.04 -24.33
N SER A 222 -5.20 28.94 -25.64
CA SER A 222 -6.27 29.23 -26.59
C SER A 222 -7.41 28.21 -26.48
N PRO A 223 -8.68 28.60 -26.74
CA PRO A 223 -9.79 27.66 -26.85
C PRO A 223 -9.52 26.57 -27.89
N LEU A 224 -9.95 25.35 -27.58
CA LEU A 224 -9.76 24.17 -28.42
C LEU A 224 -11.10 23.68 -28.98
N HIS A 225 -11.09 23.26 -30.24
CA HIS A 225 -12.21 22.53 -30.87
C HIS A 225 -12.03 21.02 -30.78
N THR A 226 -10.79 20.53 -30.85
CA THR A 226 -10.45 19.10 -30.72
C THR A 226 -9.10 19.02 -30.03
N ALA A 227 -8.99 18.19 -29.00
CA ALA A 227 -7.76 18.09 -28.20
C ALA A 227 -6.93 16.84 -28.54
N TYR A 228 -7.58 15.76 -28.98
CA TYR A 228 -6.94 14.46 -29.21
C TYR A 228 -7.23 13.92 -30.62
N PRO A 229 -6.44 14.27 -31.64
CA PRO A 229 -6.61 13.75 -32.98
C PRO A 229 -6.58 12.21 -32.98
N ASN A 230 -7.52 11.57 -33.68
CA ASN A 230 -7.66 10.10 -33.80
C ASN A 230 -8.11 9.36 -32.53
N GLU A 231 -8.49 10.05 -31.46
CA GLU A 231 -9.01 9.45 -30.23
C GLU A 231 -10.44 9.94 -29.96
N PRO A 232 -11.44 9.48 -30.74
CA PRO A 232 -12.82 9.98 -30.64
C PRO A 232 -13.41 9.81 -29.25
N VAL A 233 -13.11 8.70 -28.55
CA VAL A 233 -13.60 8.45 -27.19
C VAL A 233 -13.12 9.52 -26.19
N LEU A 234 -11.89 10.03 -26.34
CA LEU A 234 -11.38 11.09 -25.46
C LEU A 234 -12.04 12.44 -25.81
N ASN A 235 -12.23 12.75 -27.09
CA ASN A 235 -12.90 13.98 -27.49
C ASN A 235 -14.38 14.00 -27.11
N ASP A 236 -15.09 12.87 -27.26
CA ASP A 236 -16.49 12.75 -26.84
C ASP A 236 -16.65 13.00 -25.34
N LEU A 237 -15.71 12.52 -24.54
CA LEU A 237 -15.70 12.74 -23.10
C LEU A 237 -15.41 14.21 -22.76
N LEU A 238 -14.43 14.83 -23.42
CA LEU A 238 -14.16 16.26 -23.26
C LEU A 238 -15.35 17.12 -23.67
N GLU A 239 -16.05 16.76 -24.74
CA GLU A 239 -17.21 17.48 -25.25
C GLU A 239 -18.37 17.42 -24.26
N MET A 240 -18.63 16.25 -23.66
CA MET A 240 -19.59 16.13 -22.57
C MET A 240 -19.25 17.06 -21.39
N TYR A 241 -17.97 17.12 -20.99
CA TYR A 241 -17.56 18.04 -19.93
C TYR A 241 -17.72 19.50 -20.33
N ARG A 242 -17.41 19.87 -21.58
CA ARG A 242 -17.61 21.22 -22.13
C ARG A 242 -19.07 21.67 -22.03
N GLU A 243 -20.01 20.74 -22.25
CA GLU A 243 -21.44 21.02 -22.18
C GLU A 243 -21.99 21.07 -20.74
N GLN A 244 -21.46 20.24 -19.84
CA GLN A 244 -22.06 20.01 -18.51
C GLN A 244 -21.35 20.75 -17.37
N LEU A 245 -20.09 21.12 -17.53
CA LEU A 245 -19.32 21.89 -16.55
C LEU A 245 -19.29 23.36 -16.93
N ASN A 246 -19.25 24.24 -15.94
CA ASN A 246 -19.10 25.67 -16.15
C ASN A 246 -18.24 26.29 -15.05
N LYS A 247 -17.31 27.15 -15.45
CA LYS A 247 -16.32 27.79 -14.56
C LYS A 247 -15.58 26.75 -13.70
N SER A 248 -15.03 25.73 -14.35
CA SER A 248 -14.38 24.60 -13.68
C SER A 248 -12.99 24.36 -14.26
N TYR A 249 -12.12 23.80 -13.43
CA TYR A 249 -10.94 23.08 -13.89
C TYR A 249 -11.29 21.61 -14.06
N LEU A 250 -10.61 20.93 -14.98
CA LEU A 250 -10.79 19.51 -15.25
C LEU A 250 -9.42 18.86 -15.38
N LEU A 251 -9.08 18.05 -14.39
CA LEU A 251 -8.00 17.07 -14.52
C LEU A 251 -8.50 15.92 -15.40
N PHE A 252 -7.89 15.78 -16.57
CA PHE A 252 -8.32 14.84 -17.61
C PHE A 252 -7.33 13.68 -17.73
N PRO A 253 -7.74 12.44 -17.39
CA PRO A 253 -6.83 11.32 -17.15
C PRO A 253 -6.52 10.55 -18.45
N HIS A 254 -6.17 11.26 -19.52
CA HIS A 254 -5.89 10.66 -20.84
C HIS A 254 -4.77 9.60 -20.79
N THR A 255 -3.69 9.83 -20.04
CA THR A 255 -2.61 8.85 -19.84
C THR A 255 -3.11 7.58 -19.17
N GLY A 256 -3.91 7.72 -18.10
CA GLY A 256 -4.53 6.59 -17.41
C GLY A 256 -5.46 5.78 -18.33
N ILE A 257 -6.29 6.45 -19.12
CA ILE A 257 -7.18 5.79 -20.10
C ILE A 257 -6.37 5.02 -21.15
N ARG A 258 -5.30 5.63 -21.70
CA ARG A 258 -4.42 4.97 -22.68
C ARG A 258 -3.69 3.77 -22.07
N CYS A 259 -3.21 3.89 -20.83
CA CYS A 259 -2.60 2.79 -20.09
C CYS A 259 -3.57 1.61 -19.95
N LEU A 260 -4.81 1.86 -19.50
CA LEU A 260 -5.84 0.84 -19.38
C LEU A 260 -6.17 0.17 -20.72
N GLU A 261 -6.21 0.93 -21.82
CA GLU A 261 -6.44 0.35 -23.15
C GLU A 261 -5.30 -0.58 -23.59
N ARG A 262 -4.03 -0.21 -23.35
CA ARG A 262 -2.89 -1.07 -23.67
C ARG A 262 -2.89 -2.34 -22.81
N LEU A 263 -3.17 -2.23 -21.52
CA LEU A 263 -3.28 -3.38 -20.62
C LEU A 263 -4.46 -4.29 -21.00
N ARG A 264 -5.61 -3.73 -21.38
CA ARG A 264 -6.77 -4.49 -21.86
C ARG A 264 -6.43 -5.34 -23.09
N GLN A 265 -5.54 -4.85 -23.95
CA GLN A 265 -5.11 -5.56 -25.17
C GLN A 265 -4.19 -6.76 -24.89
N LEU A 266 -3.63 -6.92 -23.70
CA LEU A 266 -2.86 -8.11 -23.32
C LEU A 266 -3.72 -9.38 -23.23
N SER A 267 -5.03 -9.21 -23.02
CA SER A 267 -5.99 -10.30 -22.91
C SER A 267 -7.00 -10.32 -24.05
N ARG A 268 -7.37 -11.54 -24.47
CA ARG A 268 -8.49 -11.76 -25.41
C ARG A 268 -9.85 -11.58 -24.75
N LYS A 269 -9.92 -11.52 -23.42
CA LYS A 269 -11.17 -11.47 -22.65
C LYS A 269 -11.45 -10.11 -22.03
N GLY A 270 -10.44 -9.25 -21.91
CA GLY A 270 -10.55 -7.90 -21.41
C GLY A 270 -9.84 -7.69 -20.07
N LEU A 271 -10.32 -6.72 -19.31
CA LEU A 271 -9.63 -6.18 -18.14
C LEU A 271 -10.59 -5.96 -16.97
N LEU A 272 -10.18 -6.35 -15.77
CA LEU A 272 -10.80 -5.91 -14.52
C LEU A 272 -9.80 -4.99 -13.79
N VAL A 273 -10.25 -3.82 -13.34
CA VAL A 273 -9.40 -2.86 -12.61
C VAL A 273 -9.99 -2.61 -11.23
N LEU A 274 -9.19 -2.81 -10.18
CA LEU A 274 -9.42 -2.31 -8.84
C LEU A 274 -8.54 -1.08 -8.63
N SER A 275 -9.12 0.03 -8.23
CA SER A 275 -8.40 1.30 -8.09
C SER A 275 -8.84 1.99 -6.82
N ALA A 276 -7.90 2.51 -6.05
CA ALA A 276 -8.19 3.27 -4.84
C ALA A 276 -7.36 4.55 -4.78
N ASP A 277 -8.03 5.69 -4.90
CA ASP A 277 -7.39 7.01 -4.93
C ASP A 277 -8.24 8.07 -4.24
N LYS A 278 -7.59 9.21 -3.96
CA LYS A 278 -8.31 10.47 -3.77
C LYS A 278 -8.88 10.88 -5.12
N GLY A 279 -10.20 10.84 -5.28
CA GLY A 279 -10.78 11.08 -6.60
C GLY A 279 -12.28 11.02 -6.60
N GLU A 280 -12.89 11.60 -7.64
CA GLU A 280 -14.32 11.76 -7.72
C GLU A 280 -14.92 11.08 -8.95
N HIS A 281 -16.01 10.34 -8.72
CA HIS A 281 -16.72 9.57 -9.73
C HIS A 281 -18.10 10.16 -10.09
N ARG A 282 -18.53 11.22 -9.40
CA ARG A 282 -19.77 11.98 -9.64
C ARG A 282 -19.44 13.34 -10.26
N LEU A 283 -20.02 13.61 -11.41
CA LEU A 283 -19.81 14.84 -12.18
C LEU A 283 -19.94 16.15 -11.37
N PRO A 284 -20.94 16.35 -10.48
CA PRO A 284 -21.13 17.62 -9.78
C PRO A 284 -19.98 18.00 -8.84
N ASN A 285 -19.10 17.06 -8.52
CA ASN A 285 -18.03 17.22 -7.53
C ASN A 285 -16.64 17.39 -8.19
N LEU A 286 -16.54 17.54 -9.52
CA LEU A 286 -15.26 17.70 -10.25
C LEU A 286 -14.76 19.16 -10.35
N SER A 287 -15.38 20.11 -9.65
CA SER A 287 -15.31 21.54 -9.99
C SER A 287 -14.10 22.33 -9.48
N ASP A 288 -13.17 21.72 -8.75
CA ASP A 288 -12.09 22.46 -8.09
C ASP A 288 -10.77 22.44 -8.90
N GLY A 289 -9.99 23.54 -8.79
CA GLY A 289 -8.65 23.65 -9.38
C GLY A 289 -7.67 22.61 -8.82
N PRO A 290 -6.53 22.37 -9.49
CA PRO A 290 -5.56 21.38 -9.02
C PRO A 290 -4.95 21.82 -7.69
N GLY A 291 -5.19 21.05 -6.62
CA GLY A 291 -4.44 21.15 -5.38
C GLY A 291 -3.17 20.31 -5.48
N LEU A 292 -2.07 20.89 -5.95
CA LEU A 292 -0.76 20.23 -5.87
C LEU A 292 -0.16 20.44 -4.48
N MET A 293 0.04 19.36 -3.74
CA MET A 293 0.72 19.37 -2.45
C MET A 293 2.16 18.88 -2.64
N PRO A 294 3.20 19.72 -2.49
CA PRO A 294 4.59 19.29 -2.62
C PRO A 294 5.03 18.53 -1.36
N HIS A 295 5.03 17.19 -1.42
CA HIS A 295 5.58 16.32 -0.37
C HIS A 295 6.68 15.44 -0.95
N GLY A 296 7.74 16.04 -1.50
CA GLY A 296 8.79 15.32 -2.26
C GLY A 296 8.30 14.70 -3.58
N SER A 297 6.99 14.55 -3.75
CA SER A 297 6.27 14.14 -4.96
C SER A 297 4.97 14.95 -5.06
N PHE A 298 4.28 14.84 -6.20
CA PHE A 298 3.01 15.48 -6.48
C PHE A 298 1.87 14.46 -6.44
N SER A 299 0.82 14.75 -5.67
CA SER A 299 -0.43 14.00 -5.70
C SER A 299 -1.55 14.86 -6.27
N LEU A 300 -2.33 14.32 -7.20
CA LEU A 300 -3.50 14.96 -7.79
C LEU A 300 -4.81 14.28 -7.37
N THR A 301 -5.95 14.95 -7.61
CA THR A 301 -7.26 14.29 -7.53
C THR A 301 -7.50 13.49 -8.80
N VAL A 302 -7.90 12.23 -8.67
CA VAL A 302 -8.24 11.37 -9.80
C VAL A 302 -9.66 11.66 -10.29
N ASN A 303 -9.80 11.89 -11.59
CA ASN A 303 -11.09 11.97 -12.25
C ASN A 303 -11.64 10.57 -12.54
N TYR A 304 -12.17 9.92 -11.50
CA TYR A 304 -12.82 8.62 -11.63
C TYR A 304 -14.09 8.67 -12.48
N HIS A 305 -14.73 9.84 -12.64
CA HIS A 305 -15.88 9.99 -13.54
C HIS A 305 -15.48 9.69 -14.99
N ALA A 306 -14.32 10.15 -15.43
CA ALA A 306 -13.77 9.86 -16.75
C ALA A 306 -13.53 8.35 -16.95
N LEU A 307 -12.88 7.70 -15.97
CA LEU A 307 -12.61 6.25 -16.03
C LEU A 307 -13.90 5.42 -16.02
N LYS A 308 -14.87 5.82 -15.18
CA LYS A 308 -16.22 5.25 -15.14
C LYS A 308 -16.93 5.37 -16.49
N HIS A 309 -16.93 6.57 -17.07
CA HIS A 309 -17.58 6.82 -18.36
C HIS A 309 -16.92 6.03 -19.48
N TYR A 310 -15.58 5.99 -19.49
CA TYR A 310 -14.81 5.20 -20.45
C TYR A 310 -15.17 3.70 -20.38
N CYS A 311 -15.20 3.11 -19.18
CA CYS A 311 -15.58 1.71 -18.98
C CYS A 311 -16.99 1.43 -19.54
N ASN A 312 -17.98 2.25 -19.17
CA ASN A 312 -19.36 2.10 -19.62
C ASN A 312 -19.50 2.25 -21.15
N ARG A 313 -18.78 3.21 -21.75
CA ARG A 313 -18.77 3.41 -23.21
C ARG A 313 -18.20 2.22 -23.98
N LYS A 314 -17.33 1.44 -23.35
CA LYS A 314 -16.78 0.18 -23.90
C LYS A 314 -17.68 -1.03 -23.64
N GLY A 315 -18.90 -0.82 -23.13
CA GLY A 315 -19.84 -1.90 -22.79
C GLY A 315 -19.51 -2.63 -21.49
N GLY A 316 -18.58 -2.09 -20.70
CA GLY A 316 -18.22 -2.63 -19.39
C GLY A 316 -19.16 -2.19 -18.27
N LEU A 317 -18.86 -2.65 -17.07
CA LEU A 317 -19.56 -2.29 -15.83
C LEU A 317 -18.59 -1.57 -14.89
N ALA A 318 -18.96 -0.37 -14.45
CA ALA A 318 -18.18 0.40 -13.48
C ALA A 318 -18.91 0.48 -12.12
N LEU A 319 -18.29 -0.11 -11.10
CA LEU A 319 -18.75 -0.10 -9.72
C LEU A 319 -17.97 0.95 -8.93
N PHE A 320 -18.69 1.82 -8.24
CA PHE A 320 -18.15 2.86 -7.35
C PHE A 320 -18.98 2.93 -6.07
N PRO A 321 -18.42 3.47 -4.97
CA PRO A 321 -19.12 3.53 -3.69
C PRO A 321 -20.46 4.26 -3.81
N ARG A 322 -21.54 3.66 -3.30
CA ARG A 322 -22.89 4.24 -3.36
C ARG A 322 -23.01 5.56 -2.63
N TYR A 323 -22.27 5.69 -1.52
CA TYR A 323 -22.26 6.86 -0.67
C TYR A 323 -21.07 7.77 -0.97
N ARG A 324 -21.02 8.95 -0.34
CA ARG A 324 -19.87 9.85 -0.46
C ARG A 324 -18.71 9.24 0.34
N HIS A 325 -17.57 9.08 -0.33
CA HIS A 325 -16.34 8.64 0.32
C HIS A 325 -15.77 9.79 1.17
N THR A 326 -15.06 9.45 2.24
CA THR A 326 -14.45 10.43 3.15
C THR A 326 -12.97 10.63 2.82
N SER A 327 -12.24 9.53 2.63
CA SER A 327 -10.77 9.55 2.46
C SER A 327 -10.31 8.83 1.20
N LEU A 328 -11.00 7.77 0.78
CA LEU A 328 -10.58 6.91 -0.33
C LEU A 328 -11.77 6.49 -1.19
N ASN A 329 -11.69 6.74 -2.50
CA ASN A 329 -12.67 6.27 -3.47
C ASN A 329 -12.16 4.99 -4.14
N ILE A 330 -12.91 3.89 -4.00
CA ILE A 330 -12.49 2.56 -4.46
C ILE A 330 -13.36 2.14 -5.65
N GLY A 331 -12.83 2.20 -6.86
CA GLY A 331 -13.49 1.78 -8.09
C GLY A 331 -13.21 0.32 -8.45
N CYS A 332 -14.19 -0.36 -9.04
CA CYS A 332 -14.02 -1.63 -9.75
C CYS A 332 -14.57 -1.49 -11.18
N LEU A 333 -13.70 -1.57 -12.19
CA LEU A 333 -14.05 -1.42 -13.60
C LEU A 333 -13.93 -2.76 -14.30
N LEU A 334 -15.06 -3.35 -14.69
CA LEU A 334 -15.12 -4.59 -15.47
C LEU A 334 -15.26 -4.25 -16.95
N MET A 335 -14.14 -4.15 -17.66
CA MET A 335 -14.08 -3.98 -19.12
C MET A 335 -14.11 -5.35 -19.81
N LEU A 336 -15.20 -6.08 -19.57
CA LEU A 336 -15.43 -7.47 -19.99
C LEU A 336 -16.74 -7.56 -20.77
N ALA A 337 -16.83 -8.53 -21.68
CA ALA A 337 -18.11 -8.86 -22.31
C ALA A 337 -19.10 -9.38 -21.26
N GLU A 338 -20.37 -8.99 -21.36
CA GLU A 338 -21.43 -9.37 -20.40
C GLU A 338 -21.03 -9.09 -18.94
N ALA A 339 -20.37 -7.96 -18.65
CA ALA A 339 -19.80 -7.66 -17.34
C ALA A 339 -20.81 -7.75 -16.16
N SER A 340 -22.10 -7.57 -16.42
CA SER A 340 -23.15 -7.72 -15.41
C SER A 340 -23.41 -9.16 -14.98
N SER A 341 -22.92 -10.15 -15.74
CA SER A 341 -23.02 -11.59 -15.41
C SER A 341 -22.03 -12.06 -14.35
N TYR A 342 -21.05 -11.24 -13.98
CA TYR A 342 -20.07 -11.51 -12.92
C TYR A 342 -20.70 -11.27 -11.53
N GLY A 343 -21.73 -12.07 -11.22
CA GLY A 343 -22.60 -11.89 -10.07
C GLY A 343 -21.87 -12.04 -8.74
N GLU A 344 -20.89 -12.95 -8.63
CA GLU A 344 -20.08 -13.09 -7.43
C GLU A 344 -19.24 -11.83 -7.21
N THR A 345 -18.61 -11.30 -8.25
CA THR A 345 -17.80 -10.07 -8.20
C THR A 345 -18.64 -8.87 -7.77
N VAL A 346 -19.82 -8.69 -8.36
CA VAL A 346 -20.75 -7.59 -8.01
C VAL A 346 -21.21 -7.73 -6.55
N SER A 347 -21.54 -8.95 -6.10
CA SER A 347 -21.92 -9.21 -4.71
C SER A 347 -20.79 -8.95 -3.73
N ALA A 348 -19.55 -9.31 -4.08
CA ALA A 348 -18.38 -9.04 -3.26
C ALA A 348 -18.09 -7.55 -3.15
N TYR A 349 -18.26 -6.79 -4.24
CA TYR A 349 -18.12 -5.33 -4.20
C TYR A 349 -19.13 -4.69 -3.26
N GLU A 350 -20.38 -5.17 -3.27
CA GLU A 350 -21.38 -4.70 -2.31
C GLU A 350 -20.92 -4.94 -0.87
N LYS A 351 -20.50 -6.17 -0.53
CA LYS A 351 -20.15 -6.56 0.84
C LYS A 351 -18.87 -5.90 1.37
N PHE A 352 -17.85 -5.77 0.53
CA PHE A 352 -16.50 -5.39 0.96
C PHE A 352 -16.10 -3.96 0.56
N VAL A 353 -17.01 -3.22 -0.10
CA VAL A 353 -16.82 -1.79 -0.40
C VAL A 353 -18.03 -0.95 0.02
N ASN A 354 -19.27 -1.38 -0.28
CA ASN A 354 -20.46 -0.57 0.04
C ASN A 354 -21.00 -0.80 1.46
N ASP A 355 -21.07 -2.04 1.93
CA ASP A 355 -21.62 -2.36 3.26
C ASP A 355 -20.62 -2.03 4.37
N TYR A 356 -19.35 -2.40 4.18
CA TYR A 356 -18.24 -2.04 5.04
C TYR A 356 -16.92 -2.17 4.29
N GLY A 357 -16.35 -1.03 3.88
CA GLY A 357 -15.15 -0.98 3.06
C GLY A 357 -13.91 -0.41 3.77
N PRO A 358 -12.77 -0.37 3.07
CA PRO A 358 -11.56 0.25 3.58
C PRO A 358 -11.70 1.73 3.99
N ASP A 359 -12.57 2.51 3.34
CA ASP A 359 -12.85 3.92 3.71
C ASP A 359 -13.55 4.01 5.07
N ASP A 360 -14.57 3.16 5.32
CA ASP A 360 -15.26 3.08 6.61
C ASP A 360 -14.31 2.65 7.73
N TYR A 361 -13.49 1.62 7.46
CA TYR A 361 -12.45 1.19 8.37
C TYR A 361 -11.49 2.32 8.71
N PHE A 362 -11.06 3.11 7.73
CA PHE A 362 -10.15 4.22 7.97
C PHE A 362 -10.78 5.30 8.86
N SER A 363 -12.05 5.62 8.67
CA SER A 363 -12.82 6.51 9.54
C SER A 363 -12.94 5.98 10.97
N LEU A 364 -13.27 4.70 11.16
CA LEU A 364 -13.35 4.07 12.49
C LEU A 364 -11.98 3.99 13.18
N LYS A 365 -10.92 3.73 12.41
CA LYS A 365 -9.55 3.79 12.89
C LYS A 365 -9.24 5.18 13.44
N LYS A 366 -9.59 6.24 12.71
CA LYS A 366 -9.34 7.63 13.14
C LYS A 366 -10.05 7.94 14.46
N LEU A 367 -11.32 7.55 14.57
CA LEU A 367 -12.07 7.65 15.83
C LEU A 367 -11.36 6.93 16.98
N ALA A 368 -10.83 5.73 16.75
CA ALA A 368 -10.11 5.00 17.79
C ALA A 368 -8.76 5.64 18.15
N GLU A 369 -8.05 6.21 17.18
CA GLU A 369 -6.80 6.96 17.40
C GLU A 369 -7.02 8.16 18.34
N ASP A 370 -8.13 8.88 18.18
CA ASP A 370 -8.46 10.05 19.01
C ASP A 370 -8.84 9.70 20.46
N HIS A 371 -9.07 8.41 20.75
CA HIS A 371 -9.55 7.93 22.05
C HIS A 371 -8.70 6.80 22.65
N LEU A 372 -7.46 6.61 22.17
CA LEU A 372 -6.59 5.48 22.55
C LEU A 372 -6.46 5.30 24.07
N GLU A 373 -6.28 6.39 24.82
CA GLU A 373 -6.08 6.38 26.27
C GLU A 373 -7.30 5.86 27.05
N THR A 374 -8.48 5.95 26.46
CA THR A 374 -9.74 5.52 27.10
C THR A 374 -10.14 4.08 26.75
N LEU A 375 -9.41 3.43 25.85
CA LEU A 375 -9.75 2.08 25.41
C LEU A 375 -9.59 1.08 26.56
N THR A 376 -10.58 0.20 26.69
CA THR A 376 -10.54 -0.96 27.59
C THR A 376 -9.87 -2.13 26.87
N TYR A 377 -9.48 -3.18 27.60
CA TYR A 377 -8.99 -4.42 27.00
C TYR A 377 -9.93 -4.96 25.92
N ARG A 378 -11.24 -4.95 26.19
CA ARG A 378 -12.27 -5.39 25.22
C ARG A 378 -12.24 -4.57 23.93
N HIS A 379 -12.09 -3.24 24.02
CA HIS A 379 -11.98 -2.36 22.86
C HIS A 379 -10.69 -2.63 22.07
N ILE A 380 -9.56 -2.78 22.77
CA ILE A 380 -8.25 -3.11 22.17
C ILE A 380 -8.34 -4.41 21.36
N MET A 381 -8.88 -5.47 21.95
CA MET A 381 -9.02 -6.75 21.27
C MET A 381 -10.00 -6.69 20.09
N GLY A 382 -11.05 -5.88 20.19
CA GLY A 382 -11.94 -5.57 19.07
C GLY A 382 -11.19 -4.91 17.91
N MET A 383 -10.40 -3.87 18.20
CA MET A 383 -9.61 -3.13 17.22
C MET A 383 -8.55 -3.99 16.53
N ILE A 384 -7.84 -4.84 17.27
CA ILE A 384 -6.86 -5.77 16.69
C ILE A 384 -7.52 -6.73 15.71
N ARG A 385 -8.72 -7.26 16.03
CA ARG A 385 -9.44 -8.14 15.10
C ARG A 385 -10.00 -7.38 13.91
N LEU A 386 -10.55 -6.20 14.14
CA LEU A 386 -11.13 -5.34 13.10
C LEU A 386 -10.09 -4.92 12.07
N SER A 387 -8.88 -4.58 12.51
CA SER A 387 -7.76 -4.23 11.64
C SER A 387 -7.16 -5.42 10.89
N GLY A 388 -7.65 -6.64 11.14
CA GLY A 388 -7.05 -7.85 10.57
C GLY A 388 -5.68 -8.15 11.17
N TYR A 389 -5.48 -7.89 12.46
CA TYR A 389 -4.21 -8.06 13.19
C TYR A 389 -3.10 -7.13 12.70
N ASP A 390 -3.44 -5.91 12.26
CA ASP A 390 -2.47 -4.94 11.75
C ASP A 390 -1.41 -4.55 12.80
N ALA A 391 -0.15 -4.78 12.46
CA ALA A 391 1.00 -4.44 13.28
C ALA A 391 1.12 -2.95 13.60
N ARG A 392 0.80 -2.04 12.68
CA ARG A 392 0.87 -0.59 12.90
C ARG A 392 -0.19 -0.15 13.90
N ILE A 393 -1.42 -0.63 13.76
CA ILE A 393 -2.50 -0.36 14.72
C ILE A 393 -2.14 -0.90 16.10
N PHE A 394 -1.63 -2.12 16.13
CA PHE A 394 -1.18 -2.71 17.39
C PHE A 394 -0.10 -1.87 18.07
N LEU A 395 0.90 -1.39 17.33
CA LEU A 395 1.95 -0.53 17.88
C LEU A 395 1.41 0.79 18.45
N GLN A 396 0.39 1.38 17.84
CA GLN A 396 -0.28 2.58 18.35
C GLN A 396 -1.04 2.30 19.66
N ILE A 397 -1.67 1.13 19.77
CA ILE A 397 -2.45 0.73 20.95
C ILE A 397 -1.57 0.19 22.09
N LEU A 398 -0.37 -0.29 21.77
CA LEU A 398 0.50 -0.99 22.71
C LEU A 398 0.82 -0.23 24.01
N PRO A 399 1.06 1.10 24.02
CA PRO A 399 1.25 1.85 25.26
C PRO A 399 0.07 1.69 26.22
N ARG A 400 -1.17 1.83 25.70
CA ARG A 400 -2.38 1.63 26.49
C ARG A 400 -2.51 0.19 27.00
N LEU A 401 -2.13 -0.79 26.17
CA LEU A 401 -2.15 -2.19 26.60
C LEU A 401 -1.18 -2.46 27.76
N PHE A 402 -0.02 -1.79 27.80
CA PHE A 402 0.91 -1.91 28.92
C PHE A 402 0.38 -1.30 30.21
N GLU A 403 -0.39 -0.22 30.15
CA GLU A 403 -1.05 0.36 31.34
C GLU A 403 -2.07 -0.62 31.94
N LEU A 404 -2.73 -1.41 31.11
CA LEU A 404 -3.77 -2.36 31.53
C LEU A 404 -3.22 -3.71 31.98
N ILE A 405 -1.92 -3.99 31.75
CA ILE A 405 -1.38 -5.37 31.82
C ILE A 405 -1.45 -5.99 33.22
N SER A 406 -1.32 -5.17 34.27
CA SER A 406 -1.42 -5.61 35.66
C SER A 406 -2.80 -6.11 36.03
N ASP A 407 -3.82 -5.58 35.36
CA ASP A 407 -5.22 -5.79 35.70
C ASP A 407 -5.85 -6.91 34.84
N LEU A 408 -5.10 -7.45 33.88
CA LEU A 408 -5.57 -8.54 33.03
C LEU A 408 -5.68 -9.85 33.81
N SER A 409 -6.83 -10.50 33.64
CA SER A 409 -7.05 -11.87 34.07
C SER A 409 -6.17 -12.88 33.31
N ASP A 410 -5.99 -14.07 33.88
CA ASP A 410 -5.21 -15.14 33.24
C ASP A 410 -5.76 -15.54 31.87
N GLU A 411 -7.08 -15.45 31.67
CA GLU A 411 -7.71 -15.71 30.38
C GLU A 411 -7.34 -14.64 29.35
N GLU A 412 -7.40 -13.36 29.72
CA GLU A 412 -7.05 -12.24 28.85
C GLU A 412 -5.56 -12.28 28.46
N ARG A 413 -4.69 -12.69 29.40
CA ARG A 413 -3.26 -12.93 29.14
C ARG A 413 -3.06 -14.05 28.11
N ARG A 414 -3.77 -15.17 28.23
CA ARG A 414 -3.73 -16.28 27.24
C ARG A 414 -4.25 -15.85 25.87
N VAL A 415 -5.30 -15.02 25.82
CA VAL A 415 -5.82 -14.49 24.55
C VAL A 415 -4.79 -13.58 23.87
N LEU A 416 -4.08 -12.73 24.62
CA LEU A 416 -2.99 -11.92 24.07
C LEU A 416 -1.84 -12.78 23.55
N PHE A 417 -1.46 -13.82 24.30
CA PHE A 417 -0.46 -14.79 23.86
C PHE A 417 -0.78 -15.37 22.48
N HIS A 418 -2.02 -15.83 22.25
CA HIS A 418 -2.45 -16.34 20.95
C HIS A 418 -2.61 -15.26 19.86
N THR A 419 -2.69 -13.99 20.25
CA THR A 419 -2.83 -12.87 19.33
C THR A 419 -1.49 -12.41 18.76
N VAL A 420 -0.41 -12.51 19.54
CA VAL A 420 0.95 -12.10 19.15
C VAL A 420 1.46 -12.76 17.86
N PRO A 421 1.32 -14.09 17.65
CA PRO A 421 1.69 -14.72 16.37
C PRO A 421 0.92 -14.19 15.18
N ARG A 422 -0.35 -13.82 15.35
CA ARG A 422 -1.20 -13.30 14.26
C ARG A 422 -0.80 -11.90 13.85
N ILE A 423 -0.42 -11.05 14.82
CA ILE A 423 0.15 -9.72 14.54
C ILE A 423 1.51 -9.84 13.84
N TRP A 424 2.35 -10.78 14.28
CA TRP A 424 3.62 -11.04 13.62
C TRP A 424 3.47 -11.55 12.19
N ASP A 425 2.44 -12.34 11.94
CA ASP A 425 2.17 -12.94 10.64
C ASP A 425 1.69 -11.90 9.60
N THR A 426 1.09 -10.79 10.03
CA THR A 426 0.72 -9.69 9.13
C THR A 426 1.83 -8.66 8.95
N TYR A 427 2.92 -8.76 9.72
CA TYR A 427 4.01 -7.79 9.66
C TYR A 427 4.91 -7.99 8.43
N TYR A 428 4.94 -6.96 7.57
CA TYR A 428 5.83 -6.83 6.41
C TYR A 428 6.92 -5.80 6.69
N PRO A 429 8.13 -6.23 7.12
CA PRO A 429 9.19 -5.34 7.56
C PRO A 429 9.78 -4.54 6.39
N LEU A 430 9.73 -3.21 6.47
CA LEU A 430 10.43 -2.35 5.50
C LEU A 430 11.84 -1.94 5.97
N GLY A 431 12.27 -2.40 7.14
CA GLY A 431 13.41 -1.80 7.85
C GLY A 431 13.04 -0.50 8.55
N GLU A 432 11.75 -0.28 8.84
CA GLU A 432 11.28 0.91 9.54
C GLU A 432 11.83 0.96 10.99
N PRO A 433 12.02 2.16 11.58
CA PRO A 433 12.68 2.30 12.89
C PRO A 433 12.00 1.54 14.04
N GLN A 434 10.69 1.33 13.93
CA GLN A 434 9.90 0.66 14.96
C GLN A 434 10.13 -0.86 14.90
N ASP A 435 10.80 -1.37 15.94
CA ASP A 435 11.09 -2.80 16.07
C ASP A 435 9.90 -3.56 16.69
N LEU A 436 8.97 -3.99 15.83
CA LEU A 436 7.80 -4.75 16.26
C LEU A 436 8.18 -6.03 17.02
N ALA A 437 9.21 -6.73 16.56
CA ALA A 437 9.64 -7.99 17.17
C ALA A 437 10.05 -7.76 18.63
N CYS A 438 10.86 -6.73 18.90
CA CYS A 438 11.23 -6.34 20.26
C CYS A 438 10.00 -5.94 21.09
N LYS A 439 9.03 -5.22 20.50
CA LYS A 439 7.79 -4.84 21.19
C LYS A 439 6.92 -6.05 21.56
N LEU A 440 6.80 -7.04 20.69
CA LEU A 440 6.10 -8.30 20.98
C LEU A 440 6.82 -9.13 22.05
N GLY A 441 8.17 -9.18 22.00
CA GLY A 441 8.98 -9.81 23.05
C GLY A 441 8.75 -9.16 24.42
N ASN A 442 8.74 -7.83 24.49
CA ASN A 442 8.44 -7.10 25.72
C ASN A 442 7.03 -7.39 26.23
N LEU A 443 6.02 -7.46 25.35
CA LEU A 443 4.66 -7.81 25.74
C LEU A 443 4.61 -9.22 26.34
N LEU A 444 5.17 -10.22 25.66
CA LEU A 444 5.19 -11.61 26.14
C LEU A 444 5.95 -11.74 27.47
N PHE A 445 7.07 -11.04 27.62
CA PHE A 445 7.82 -10.99 28.88
C PHE A 445 6.95 -10.47 30.02
N MET A 446 6.24 -9.35 29.82
CA MET A 446 5.36 -8.78 30.85
C MET A 446 4.15 -9.66 31.17
N LEU A 447 3.70 -10.47 30.22
CA LEU A 447 2.64 -11.45 30.42
C LEU A 447 3.13 -12.73 31.14
N GLY A 448 4.45 -12.92 31.28
CA GLY A 448 5.07 -14.09 31.91
C GLY A 448 5.46 -15.23 30.95
N PHE A 449 5.35 -15.02 29.63
CA PHE A 449 5.68 -16.01 28.60
C PHE A 449 7.14 -15.84 28.13
N TYR A 450 8.08 -16.16 29.02
CA TYR A 450 9.52 -15.87 28.80
C TYR A 450 10.12 -16.64 27.62
N SER A 451 9.80 -17.92 27.47
CA SER A 451 10.33 -18.76 26.40
C SER A 451 9.90 -18.25 25.02
N GLU A 452 8.66 -17.80 24.88
CA GLU A 452 8.15 -17.25 23.64
C GLU A 452 8.63 -15.82 23.41
N ALA A 453 8.83 -15.04 24.47
CA ALA A 453 9.45 -13.72 24.36
C ALA A 453 10.86 -13.79 23.74
N VAL A 454 11.66 -14.81 24.09
CA VAL A 454 12.98 -15.07 23.48
C VAL A 454 12.88 -15.16 21.96
N LEU A 455 11.92 -15.91 21.42
CA LEU A 455 11.72 -16.06 19.97
C LEU A 455 11.57 -14.71 19.26
N TYR A 456 10.88 -13.76 19.89
CA TYR A 456 10.66 -12.43 19.32
C TYR A 456 11.85 -11.50 19.49
N PHE A 457 12.60 -11.59 20.60
CA PHE A 457 13.85 -10.86 20.72
C PHE A 457 14.92 -11.38 19.75
N GLU A 458 14.99 -12.68 19.49
CA GLU A 458 15.87 -13.25 18.46
C GLU A 458 15.50 -12.78 17.06
N LYS A 459 14.20 -12.72 16.73
CA LYS A 459 13.71 -12.12 15.47
C LYS A 459 14.11 -10.65 15.35
N SER A 460 13.99 -9.89 16.44
CA SER A 460 14.45 -8.50 16.49
C SER A 460 15.96 -8.41 16.20
N VAL A 461 16.78 -9.25 16.83
CA VAL A 461 18.22 -9.31 16.58
C VAL A 461 18.53 -9.67 15.12
N GLY A 462 17.78 -10.61 14.53
CA GLY A 462 17.95 -11.01 13.13
C GLY A 462 17.60 -9.91 12.14
N ILE A 463 16.57 -9.09 12.40
CA ILE A 463 16.10 -8.05 11.47
C ILE A 463 16.84 -6.72 11.68
N TYR A 464 17.06 -6.33 12.94
CA TYR A 464 17.56 -5.00 13.31
C TYR A 464 18.97 -5.01 13.90
N GLY A 465 19.60 -6.18 13.96
CA GLY A 465 20.89 -6.38 14.60
C GLY A 465 20.80 -6.39 16.13
N LYS A 466 21.95 -6.55 16.78
CA LYS A 466 22.08 -6.61 18.24
C LYS A 466 21.84 -5.24 18.90
N LYS A 467 20.59 -4.77 18.94
CA LYS A 467 20.21 -3.57 19.70
C LYS A 467 20.21 -3.84 21.20
N ALA A 468 20.64 -2.86 22.00
CA ALA A 468 20.76 -3.02 23.45
C ALA A 468 19.42 -3.42 24.12
N GLY A 469 18.29 -2.87 23.65
CA GLY A 469 16.97 -3.22 24.17
C GLY A 469 16.60 -4.70 23.97
N SER A 470 16.88 -5.27 22.80
CA SER A 470 16.56 -6.67 22.48
C SER A 470 17.47 -7.64 23.23
N LEU A 471 18.77 -7.32 23.33
CA LEU A 471 19.70 -8.09 24.16
C LEU A 471 19.30 -8.04 25.64
N PHE A 472 18.90 -6.87 26.13
CA PHE A 472 18.43 -6.73 27.51
C PHE A 472 17.16 -7.56 27.75
N GLY A 473 16.23 -7.56 26.80
CA GLY A 473 15.06 -8.45 26.80
C GLY A 473 15.42 -9.94 26.87
N LEU A 474 16.39 -10.39 26.06
CA LEU A 474 16.91 -11.77 26.11
C LEU A 474 17.51 -12.11 27.47
N ALA A 475 18.38 -11.24 28.00
CA ALA A 475 19.00 -11.41 29.31
C ALA A 475 17.95 -11.55 30.42
N CYS A 476 16.93 -10.68 30.41
CA CYS A 476 15.80 -10.79 31.33
C CYS A 476 15.07 -12.14 31.16
N CYS A 477 14.69 -12.53 29.94
CA CYS A 477 13.99 -13.80 29.73
C CYS A 477 14.80 -15.01 30.21
N TYR A 478 16.11 -15.04 29.95
CA TYR A 478 16.98 -16.13 30.40
C TYR A 478 17.14 -16.17 31.92
N CYS A 479 17.33 -15.03 32.59
CA CYS A 479 17.38 -15.02 34.06
C CYS A 479 16.05 -15.47 34.69
N TYR A 480 14.91 -14.97 34.21
CA TYR A 480 13.60 -15.31 34.77
C TYR A 480 13.15 -16.75 34.46
N SER A 481 13.70 -17.37 33.41
CA SER A 481 13.49 -18.78 33.08
C SER A 481 14.54 -19.72 33.68
N GLY A 482 15.55 -19.19 34.40
CA GLY A 482 16.63 -19.97 35.00
C GLY A 482 17.71 -20.45 34.01
N ALA A 483 17.70 -19.97 32.77
CA ALA A 483 18.67 -20.33 31.73
C ALA A 483 19.96 -19.48 31.83
N PHE A 484 20.63 -19.53 32.99
CA PHE A 484 21.76 -18.64 33.29
C PHE A 484 22.96 -18.80 32.36
N ASP A 485 23.20 -20.01 31.84
CA ASP A 485 24.25 -20.28 30.84
C ASP A 485 24.06 -19.47 29.56
N LEU A 486 22.80 -19.21 29.17
CA LEU A 486 22.46 -18.36 28.03
C LEU A 486 22.44 -16.87 28.41
N ALA A 487 22.08 -16.54 29.65
CA ALA A 487 22.04 -15.17 30.15
C ALA A 487 23.45 -14.55 30.26
N ALA A 488 24.41 -15.28 30.84
CA ALA A 488 25.74 -14.78 31.15
C ALA A 488 26.50 -14.15 29.96
N PRO A 489 26.60 -14.78 28.77
CA PRO A 489 27.29 -14.16 27.63
C PRO A 489 26.59 -12.89 27.13
N VAL A 490 25.26 -12.87 27.12
CA VAL A 490 24.47 -11.69 26.70
C VAL A 490 24.65 -10.53 27.68
N ILE A 491 24.64 -10.82 28.98
CA ILE A 491 24.87 -9.82 30.05
C ILE A 491 26.29 -9.26 29.98
N ARG A 492 27.31 -10.09 29.76
CA ARG A 492 28.70 -9.62 29.58
C ARG A 492 28.80 -8.66 28.38
N GLU A 493 28.17 -9.00 27.24
CA GLU A 493 28.11 -8.10 26.08
C GLU A 493 27.44 -6.76 26.43
N LEU A 494 26.31 -6.80 27.15
CA LEU A 494 25.58 -5.60 27.57
C LEU A 494 26.36 -4.72 28.56
N LEU A 495 27.09 -5.31 29.50
CA LEU A 495 27.92 -4.58 30.46
C LEU A 495 29.06 -3.84 29.76
N VAL A 496 29.66 -4.44 28.72
CA VAL A 496 30.67 -3.77 27.90
C VAL A 496 30.07 -2.59 27.11
N ARG A 497 28.87 -2.77 26.56
CA ARG A 497 28.24 -1.75 25.69
C ARG A 497 27.55 -0.63 26.47
N THR A 498 27.03 -0.93 27.66
CA THR A 498 26.22 -0.02 28.46
C THR A 498 26.56 -0.14 29.96
N PRO A 499 27.80 0.14 30.37
CA PRO A 499 28.29 -0.11 31.73
C PRO A 499 27.53 0.68 32.82
N GLU A 500 26.99 1.85 32.47
CA GLU A 500 26.28 2.73 33.41
C GLU A 500 24.77 2.44 33.50
N ASN A 501 24.26 1.41 32.79
CA ASN A 501 22.84 1.11 32.79
C ASN A 501 22.39 0.53 34.15
N LYS A 502 21.73 1.38 34.96
CA LYS A 502 21.25 1.02 36.31
C LYS A 502 20.32 -0.20 36.33
N THR A 503 19.48 -0.38 35.32
CA THR A 503 18.53 -1.50 35.24
C THR A 503 19.27 -2.81 34.98
N LEU A 504 20.28 -2.79 34.11
CA LEU A 504 21.16 -3.95 33.87
C LEU A 504 21.95 -4.31 35.12
N LEU A 505 22.56 -3.34 35.79
CA LEU A 505 23.30 -3.57 37.03
C LEU A 505 22.40 -4.17 38.13
N LYS A 506 21.14 -3.73 38.21
CA LYS A 506 20.16 -4.32 39.12
C LYS A 506 19.83 -5.77 38.77
N LEU A 507 19.64 -6.08 37.48
CA LEU A 507 19.41 -7.46 37.03
C LEU A 507 20.59 -8.36 37.41
N VAL A 508 21.83 -7.89 37.19
CA VAL A 508 23.04 -8.63 37.54
C VAL A 508 23.11 -8.91 39.04
N ARG A 509 22.89 -7.90 39.88
CA ARG A 509 22.89 -8.07 41.35
C ARG A 509 21.83 -9.07 41.83
N ASN A 510 20.68 -9.14 41.17
CA ASN A 510 19.61 -10.06 41.54
C ASN A 510 19.95 -11.54 41.25
N TYR A 511 20.91 -11.81 40.36
CA TYR A 511 21.26 -13.16 39.90
C TYR A 511 22.78 -13.40 39.88
N GLU A 512 23.54 -12.69 40.73
CA GLU A 512 25.01 -12.64 40.67
C GLU A 512 25.64 -14.03 40.86
N SER A 513 25.14 -14.78 41.84
CA SER A 513 25.58 -16.15 42.16
C SER A 513 25.37 -17.11 41.00
N GLU A 514 24.22 -17.02 40.34
CA GLU A 514 23.82 -17.91 39.25
C GLU A 514 24.51 -17.57 37.93
N LEU A 515 24.82 -16.28 37.70
CA LEU A 515 25.45 -15.80 36.48
C LEU A 515 26.96 -16.01 36.43
N PHE A 516 27.64 -15.92 37.58
CA PHE A 516 29.11 -15.87 37.63
C PHE A 516 29.76 -16.86 38.61
N GLY A 517 28.96 -17.60 39.39
CA GLY A 517 29.45 -18.46 40.45
C GLY A 517 29.98 -17.66 41.65
N GLU A 518 30.12 -18.33 42.81
CA GLU A 518 30.46 -17.69 44.10
C GLU A 518 31.84 -17.01 44.17
N GLN A 519 32.64 -17.01 43.10
CA GLN A 519 34.03 -16.51 43.11
C GLN A 519 34.21 -15.05 42.66
N HIS A 520 33.15 -14.32 42.30
CA HIS A 520 33.22 -12.92 41.89
C HIS A 520 32.40 -11.97 42.77
N VAL A 521 32.61 -12.01 44.10
CA VAL A 521 32.09 -10.96 44.99
C VAL A 521 33.02 -9.76 44.96
N LYS A 522 32.74 -8.81 44.05
CA LYS A 522 32.95 -7.35 44.18
C LYS A 522 32.79 -6.68 42.81
N ILE A 523 31.60 -6.14 42.55
CA ILE A 523 31.38 -5.06 41.58
C ILE A 523 31.44 -3.73 42.31
#